data_AF-A0A2Z6NAC5-F1
#
_entry.id   AF-A0A2Z6NAC5-F1
#
_cell.length_a   1.000
_cell.length_b   1.000
_cell.length_c   1.000
_cell.angle_alpha   90.00
_cell.angle_beta   90.00
_cell.angle_gamma   90.00
#
_symmetry.space_group_name_H-M   'P 1'
#
loop_
_entity.id
_entity.type
_entity.pdbx_description
1 polymer ?
#
loop_
_entity_poly.entity_id
_entity_poly.type
_entity_poly.pdbx_seq_one_letter_code
_entity_poly.pdbx_strand_id
1 'polypeptide(L)'
;MGAREELELDLNEEELPDGTLREKIEKLASSLNFPLKKLFVVDGSTRSSHSNAYMYGFFKNKRIVLYDTLVQQCKNDEEIVAVIAHELGHWKLNHTVYTFIAMQHTVIPLQQLVSFGLNLVSRSFEFQADGFAKKLGYSSSLRAGLVKLQEENLSAMNTDPWYSAYHYSHPPLVERLAALDIPDKSD
;
A
#
# COMPACT_ATOMS: atom_id res chain seq x y z
N MET A 1 -7.55 -12.31 -19.31
CA MET A 1 -6.31 -13.12 -19.17
C MET A 1 -5.12 -12.24 -19.55
N GLY A 2 -4.94 -11.09 -18.89
CA GLY A 2 -4.08 -10.02 -19.39
C GLY A 2 -3.64 -9.06 -18.27
N ALA A 3 -3.27 -9.62 -17.13
CA ALA A 3 -2.71 -8.88 -15.99
C ALA A 3 -1.60 -9.69 -15.28
N ARG A 4 -1.08 -10.73 -15.96
CA ARG A 4 -0.10 -11.67 -15.40
C ARG A 4 1.27 -11.60 -16.09
N GLU A 5 1.40 -10.78 -17.13
CA GLU A 5 2.63 -10.57 -17.92
C GLU A 5 3.37 -9.26 -17.57
N GLU A 6 2.74 -8.29 -16.88
CA GLU A 6 3.38 -6.99 -16.58
C GLU A 6 4.18 -6.96 -15.25
N LEU A 7 4.53 -8.13 -14.69
CA LEU A 7 5.40 -8.25 -13.51
C LEU A 7 6.65 -9.09 -13.79
N GLU A 8 7.00 -9.30 -15.07
CA GLU A 8 8.33 -9.70 -15.49
C GLU A 8 9.20 -8.43 -15.57
N LEU A 9 9.68 -8.03 -14.40
CA LEU A 9 10.67 -6.97 -14.22
C LEU A 9 11.99 -7.38 -14.89
N ASP A 10 12.08 -7.23 -16.20
CA ASP A 10 13.20 -6.57 -16.89
C ASP A 10 14.61 -7.13 -16.56
N LEU A 11 14.63 -8.41 -16.19
CA LEU A 11 15.77 -9.23 -15.86
C LEU A 11 15.51 -10.61 -16.48
N ASN A 12 16.43 -11.09 -17.30
CA ASN A 12 16.31 -12.42 -17.90
C ASN A 12 16.44 -13.46 -16.78
N GLU A 13 15.32 -14.08 -16.38
CA GLU A 13 15.30 -15.21 -15.44
C GLU A 13 15.49 -16.51 -16.22
N GLU A 14 16.62 -17.18 -16.00
CA GLU A 14 16.90 -18.50 -16.54
C GLU A 14 16.80 -19.55 -15.43
N GLU A 15 16.33 -20.76 -15.73
CA GLU A 15 16.34 -21.83 -14.73
C GLU A 15 17.79 -22.17 -14.35
N LEU A 16 18.07 -22.30 -13.05
CA LEU A 16 19.43 -22.61 -12.59
C LEU A 16 19.87 -23.94 -13.24
N PRO A 17 21.01 -23.97 -13.96
CA PRO A 17 21.49 -25.18 -14.62
C PRO A 17 21.67 -26.32 -13.62
N ASP A 18 21.51 -27.53 -14.11
CA ASP A 18 21.73 -28.73 -13.30
C ASP A 18 23.20 -28.81 -12.89
N GLY A 19 23.44 -29.08 -11.60
CA GLY A 19 24.78 -29.10 -11.03
C GLY A 19 24.78 -29.26 -9.51
N THR A 20 25.97 -29.29 -8.92
CA THR A 20 26.19 -29.51 -7.47
C THR A 20 25.46 -28.48 -6.61
N LEU A 21 25.47 -27.21 -7.04
CA LEU A 21 24.80 -26.12 -6.34
C LEU A 21 23.28 -26.34 -6.27
N ARG A 22 22.67 -26.70 -7.40
CA ARG A 22 21.23 -26.97 -7.50
C ARG A 22 20.82 -28.11 -6.57
N GLU A 23 21.55 -29.22 -6.62
CA GLU A 23 21.28 -30.40 -5.77
C GLU A 23 21.38 -30.06 -4.27
N LYS A 24 22.37 -29.25 -3.87
CA LYS A 24 22.51 -28.80 -2.48
C LYS A 24 21.35 -27.94 -2.03
N ILE A 25 20.91 -26.99 -2.86
CA ILE A 25 19.76 -26.12 -2.57
C ILE A 25 18.47 -26.92 -2.49
N GLU A 26 18.22 -27.83 -3.44
CA GLU A 26 17.03 -28.69 -3.44
C GLU A 26 16.99 -29.61 -2.21
N LYS A 27 18.14 -30.16 -1.81
CA LYS A 27 18.28 -30.96 -0.59
C LYS A 27 17.99 -30.14 0.68
N LEU A 28 18.50 -28.91 0.75
CA LEU A 28 18.23 -27.99 1.86
C LEU A 28 16.75 -27.59 1.92
N ALA A 29 16.14 -27.24 0.79
CA ALA A 29 14.72 -26.93 0.72
C ALA A 29 13.86 -28.12 1.16
N SER A 30 14.21 -29.32 0.71
CA SER A 30 13.52 -30.56 1.07
C SER A 30 13.62 -30.86 2.57
N SER A 31 14.79 -30.67 3.19
CA SER A 31 14.98 -30.92 4.63
C SER A 31 14.13 -30.00 5.51
N LEU A 32 13.83 -28.80 5.03
CA LEU A 32 12.98 -27.81 5.73
C LEU A 32 11.49 -27.94 5.40
N ASN A 33 11.10 -28.89 4.53
CA ASN A 33 9.78 -29.02 3.92
C ASN A 33 9.34 -27.73 3.21
N PHE A 34 10.29 -27.01 2.60
CA PHE A 34 9.99 -25.85 1.78
C PHE A 34 9.39 -26.30 0.45
N PRO A 35 8.21 -25.80 0.04
CA PRO A 35 7.53 -26.23 -1.18
C PRO A 35 8.16 -25.55 -2.42
N LEU A 36 9.44 -25.84 -2.68
CA LEU A 36 10.18 -25.34 -3.83
C LEU A 36 9.58 -25.89 -5.12
N LYS A 37 9.25 -25.00 -6.05
CA LYS A 37 8.70 -25.36 -7.37
C LYS A 37 9.70 -25.14 -8.49
N LYS A 38 10.44 -24.03 -8.44
CA LYS A 38 11.45 -23.65 -9.44
C LYS A 38 12.56 -22.84 -8.79
N LEU A 39 13.75 -22.93 -9.36
CA LEU A 39 14.95 -22.23 -8.93
C LEU A 39 15.54 -21.53 -10.15
N PHE A 40 15.76 -20.23 -10.02
CA PHE A 40 16.19 -19.37 -11.12
C PHE A 40 17.50 -18.67 -10.82
N VAL A 41 18.24 -18.36 -11.87
CA VAL A 41 19.29 -17.35 -11.87
C VAL A 41 18.83 -16.17 -12.69
N VAL A 42 19.09 -14.99 -12.17
CA VAL A 42 18.73 -13.73 -12.80
C VAL A 42 19.99 -12.93 -13.12
N ASP A 43 20.06 -12.36 -14.31
CA ASP A 43 21.14 -11.44 -14.71
C ASP A 43 20.99 -10.09 -13.99
N GLY A 44 21.57 -9.99 -12.79
CA GLY A 44 21.64 -8.76 -12.01
C GLY A 44 22.84 -7.89 -12.36
N SER A 45 23.87 -8.47 -12.98
CA SER A 45 25.12 -7.79 -13.33
C SER A 45 24.94 -6.67 -14.35
N THR A 46 23.97 -6.81 -15.26
CA THR A 46 23.60 -5.75 -16.22
C THR A 46 23.10 -4.46 -15.55
N ARG A 47 22.52 -4.55 -14.35
CA ARG A 47 21.96 -3.39 -13.62
C ARG A 47 22.89 -2.86 -12.55
N SER A 48 23.58 -3.73 -11.81
CA SER A 48 24.44 -3.33 -10.70
C SER A 48 25.41 -4.43 -10.28
N SER A 49 26.46 -4.07 -9.54
CA SER A 49 27.39 -5.03 -8.92
C SER A 49 26.88 -5.64 -7.61
N HIS A 50 25.65 -5.31 -7.18
CA HIS A 50 25.08 -5.85 -5.96
C HIS A 50 24.66 -7.31 -6.13
N SER A 51 24.98 -8.12 -5.13
CA SER A 51 24.59 -9.53 -5.04
C SER A 51 23.36 -9.69 -4.17
N ASN A 52 22.41 -10.50 -4.62
CA ASN A 52 21.18 -10.75 -3.89
C ASN A 52 20.66 -12.17 -4.14
N ALA A 53 19.85 -12.65 -3.21
CA ALA A 53 19.02 -13.83 -3.37
C ALA A 53 17.69 -13.55 -2.69
N TYR A 54 16.59 -14.00 -3.29
CA TYR A 54 15.28 -13.78 -2.72
C TYR A 54 14.33 -14.93 -3.04
N MET A 55 13.24 -15.00 -2.29
CA MET A 55 12.21 -16.00 -2.46
C MET A 55 10.87 -15.34 -2.68
N TYR A 56 10.07 -15.88 -3.59
CA TYR A 56 8.73 -15.39 -3.86
C TYR A 56 7.75 -16.51 -4.18
N GLY A 57 6.46 -16.17 -4.26
CA GLY A 57 5.41 -17.08 -4.69
C GLY A 57 4.40 -17.44 -3.58
N PHE A 58 3.23 -17.88 -4.01
CA PHE A 58 2.07 -18.10 -3.14
C PHE A 58 1.91 -19.59 -2.80
N PHE A 59 1.51 -19.87 -1.56
CA PHE A 59 1.22 -21.22 -1.06
C PHE A 59 2.34 -22.23 -1.39
N LYS A 60 2.00 -23.30 -2.13
CA LYS A 60 2.86 -24.41 -2.55
C LYS A 60 3.70 -24.12 -3.81
N ASN A 61 3.58 -22.92 -4.39
CA ASN A 61 4.33 -22.52 -5.59
C ASN A 61 5.43 -21.52 -5.21
N LYS A 62 6.33 -21.92 -4.31
CA LYS A 62 7.46 -21.07 -3.92
C LYS A 62 8.61 -21.21 -4.92
N ARG A 63 9.31 -20.11 -5.14
CA ARG A 63 10.44 -20.01 -6.06
C ARG A 63 11.60 -19.32 -5.33
N ILE A 64 12.80 -19.71 -5.68
CA ILE A 64 14.04 -19.09 -5.22
C ILE A 64 14.71 -18.47 -6.44
N VAL A 65 15.22 -17.26 -6.30
CA VAL A 65 15.99 -16.56 -7.33
C VAL A 65 17.34 -16.18 -6.76
N LEU A 66 18.38 -16.48 -7.54
CA LEU A 66 19.77 -16.12 -7.26
C LEU A 66 20.22 -15.09 -8.29
N TYR A 67 20.93 -14.06 -7.87
CA TYR A 67 21.60 -13.17 -8.82
C TYR A 67 22.86 -13.85 -9.36
N ASP A 68 23.14 -13.69 -10.65
CA ASP A 68 24.39 -14.11 -11.28
C ASP A 68 25.62 -13.54 -10.56
N THR A 69 25.55 -12.28 -10.11
CA THR A 69 26.58 -11.60 -9.32
C THR A 69 26.88 -12.33 -8.01
N LEU A 70 25.86 -12.89 -7.34
CA LEU A 70 26.05 -13.67 -6.10
C LEU A 70 26.83 -14.96 -6.40
N VAL A 71 26.45 -15.64 -7.49
CA VAL A 71 27.12 -16.88 -7.92
C VAL A 71 28.58 -16.61 -8.32
N GLN A 72 28.85 -15.48 -8.96
CA GLN A 72 30.21 -15.09 -9.38
C GLN A 72 31.10 -14.61 -8.23
N GLN A 73 30.52 -13.96 -7.20
CA GLN A 73 31.27 -13.39 -6.07
C GLN A 73 31.59 -14.42 -4.98
N CYS A 74 30.72 -15.40 -4.77
CA CYS A 74 30.97 -16.49 -3.81
C CYS A 74 32.04 -17.45 -4.33
N LYS A 75 32.95 -17.87 -3.45
CA LYS A 75 34.11 -18.70 -3.82
C LYS A 75 33.77 -20.18 -3.91
N ASN A 76 32.69 -20.61 -3.27
CA ASN A 76 32.26 -21.99 -3.19
C ASN A 76 30.73 -22.08 -3.07
N ASP A 77 30.18 -23.24 -3.43
CA ASP A 77 28.74 -23.50 -3.33
C ASP A 77 28.22 -23.41 -1.89
N GLU A 78 29.06 -23.69 -0.89
CA GLU A 78 28.65 -23.67 0.53
C GLU A 78 28.29 -22.26 1.00
N GLU A 79 29.02 -21.23 0.54
CA GLU A 79 28.71 -19.82 0.81
C GLU A 79 27.33 -19.45 0.25
N ILE A 80 27.01 -19.87 -0.98
CA ILE A 80 25.71 -19.59 -1.61
C ILE A 80 24.60 -20.33 -0.86
N VAL A 81 24.81 -21.60 -0.52
CA VAL A 81 23.85 -22.40 0.24
C VAL A 81 23.61 -21.80 1.64
N ALA A 82 24.64 -21.22 2.28
CA ALA A 82 24.48 -20.52 3.56
C ALA A 82 23.61 -19.25 3.43
N VAL A 83 23.76 -18.48 2.36
CA VAL A 83 22.88 -17.34 2.06
C VAL A 83 21.44 -17.82 1.84
N ILE A 84 21.23 -18.89 1.07
CA ILE A 84 19.90 -19.46 0.89
C ILE A 84 19.32 -20.00 2.21
N ALA A 85 20.14 -20.59 3.09
CA ALA A 85 19.70 -21.01 4.42
C ALA A 85 19.21 -19.83 5.27
N HIS A 86 19.88 -18.67 5.18
CA HIS A 86 19.44 -17.44 5.82
C HIS A 86 18.06 -16.98 5.31
N GLU A 87 17.88 -16.93 3.99
CA GLU A 87 16.60 -16.56 3.35
C GLU A 87 15.47 -17.54 3.70
N LEU A 88 15.76 -18.85 3.69
CA LEU A 88 14.82 -19.87 4.14
C LEU A 88 14.50 -19.74 5.64
N GLY A 89 15.42 -19.21 6.44
CA GLY A 89 15.19 -18.84 7.83
C GLY A 89 14.10 -17.78 7.97
N HIS A 90 14.12 -16.73 7.16
CA HIS A 90 13.05 -15.72 7.13
C HIS A 90 11.68 -16.32 6.85
N TRP A 91 11.61 -17.29 5.93
CA TRP A 91 10.37 -18.01 5.65
C TRP A 91 9.95 -18.93 6.80
N LYS A 92 10.87 -19.74 7.32
CA LYS A 92 10.59 -20.74 8.35
C LYS A 92 10.12 -20.10 9.66
N LEU A 93 10.68 -18.94 9.99
CA LEU A 93 10.35 -18.15 11.19
C LEU A 93 9.21 -17.15 10.94
N ASN A 94 8.57 -17.17 9.77
CA ASN A 94 7.45 -16.30 9.40
C ASN A 94 7.76 -14.79 9.50
N HIS A 95 9.03 -14.38 9.33
CA HIS A 95 9.44 -12.97 9.45
C HIS A 95 8.65 -12.06 8.51
N THR A 96 8.43 -12.47 7.25
CA THR A 96 7.64 -11.70 6.27
C THR A 96 6.20 -11.46 6.75
N VAL A 97 5.58 -12.46 7.38
CA VAL A 97 4.20 -12.36 7.88
C VAL A 97 4.13 -11.44 9.09
N TYR A 98 5.05 -11.60 10.05
CA TYR A 98 5.09 -10.72 11.23
C TYR A 98 5.35 -9.27 10.85
N THR A 99 6.31 -9.01 9.97
CA THR A 99 6.59 -7.65 9.48
C THR A 99 5.38 -7.07 8.73
N PHE A 100 4.70 -7.86 7.89
CA PHE A 100 3.49 -7.42 7.20
C PHE A 100 2.39 -7.02 8.20
N ILE A 101 2.08 -7.88 9.17
CA ILE A 101 1.06 -7.62 10.19
C ILE A 101 1.42 -6.40 11.03
N ALA A 102 2.67 -6.29 11.48
CA ALA A 102 3.16 -5.14 12.24
C ALA A 102 2.99 -3.84 11.45
N MET A 103 3.32 -3.85 10.16
CA MET A 103 3.15 -2.69 9.28
C MET A 103 1.66 -2.30 9.10
N GLN A 104 0.75 -3.27 8.94
CA GLN A 104 -0.69 -2.98 8.86
C GLN A 104 -1.19 -2.32 10.15
N HIS A 105 -0.79 -2.85 11.31
CA HIS A 105 -1.22 -2.32 12.61
C HIS A 105 -0.64 -0.95 12.95
N THR A 106 0.48 -0.54 12.34
CA THR A 106 1.02 0.81 12.53
C THR A 106 0.50 1.80 11.49
N VAL A 107 0.46 1.41 10.21
CA VAL A 107 0.11 2.31 9.10
C VAL A 107 -1.38 2.62 9.07
N ILE A 108 -2.27 1.62 9.22
CA ILE A 108 -3.72 1.83 9.13
C ILE A 108 -4.23 2.84 10.17
N PRO A 109 -3.99 2.69 11.49
CA PRO A 109 -4.52 3.64 12.46
C PRO A 109 -3.92 5.04 12.29
N LEU A 110 -2.64 5.13 11.93
CA LEU A 110 -2.01 6.41 11.64
C LEU A 110 -2.69 7.10 10.45
N GLN A 111 -2.94 6.36 9.37
CA GLN A 111 -3.64 6.89 8.20
C GLN A 111 -5.06 7.36 8.54
N GLN A 112 -5.80 6.60 9.37
CA GLN A 112 -7.14 7.00 9.80
C GLN A 112 -7.13 8.30 10.63
N LEU A 113 -6.15 8.45 11.54
CA LEU A 113 -6.00 9.68 12.32
C LEU A 113 -5.67 10.89 11.44
N VAL A 114 -4.75 10.73 10.49
CA VAL A 114 -4.40 11.78 9.53
C VAL A 114 -5.61 12.14 8.66
N SER A 115 -6.33 11.14 8.14
CA SER A 115 -7.53 11.33 7.34
C SER A 115 -8.60 12.10 8.10
N PHE A 116 -8.83 11.77 9.38
CA PHE A 116 -9.77 12.49 10.23
C PHE A 116 -9.37 13.96 10.39
N GLY A 117 -8.09 14.24 10.69
CA GLY A 117 -7.58 15.60 10.79
C GLY A 117 -7.75 16.39 9.49
N LEU A 118 -7.46 15.79 8.34
CA LEU A 118 -7.65 16.42 7.03
C LEU A 118 -9.13 16.69 6.72
N ASN A 119 -10.04 15.80 7.11
CA ASN A 119 -11.48 16.03 6.98
C ASN A 119 -11.93 17.26 7.78
N LEU A 120 -11.44 17.42 9.02
CA LEU A 120 -11.74 18.61 9.83
C LEU A 120 -11.22 19.91 9.18
N VAL A 121 -9.99 19.87 8.62
CA VAL A 121 -9.41 21.01 7.90
C VAL A 121 -10.21 21.33 6.65
N SER A 122 -10.56 20.32 5.84
CA SER A 122 -11.39 20.47 4.64
C SER A 122 -12.75 21.10 4.98
N ARG A 123 -13.40 20.63 6.05
CA ARG A 123 -14.66 21.21 6.55
C ARG A 123 -14.51 22.68 6.93
N SER A 124 -13.40 23.05 7.59
CA SER A 124 -13.10 24.45 7.90
C SER A 124 -12.96 25.29 6.63
N PHE A 125 -12.34 24.77 5.57
CA PHE A 125 -12.20 25.49 4.30
C PHE A 125 -13.55 25.72 3.61
N GLU A 126 -14.45 24.74 3.66
CA GLU A 126 -15.82 24.90 3.15
C GLU A 126 -16.56 26.03 3.87
N PHE A 127 -16.49 26.10 5.20
CA PHE A 127 -17.11 27.20 5.95
C PHE A 127 -16.48 28.56 5.66
N GLN A 128 -15.16 28.60 5.43
CA GLN A 128 -14.48 29.84 5.02
C GLN A 128 -14.94 30.29 3.63
N ALA A 129 -15.12 29.36 2.69
CA ALA A 129 -15.63 29.65 1.35
C ALA A 129 -17.09 30.13 1.37
N ASP A 130 -17.95 29.48 2.17
CA ASP A 130 -19.33 29.90 2.39
C ASP A 130 -19.40 31.30 3.02
N GLY A 131 -18.55 31.56 4.02
CA GLY A 131 -18.41 32.88 4.65
C GLY A 131 -17.95 33.96 3.67
N PHE A 132 -17.06 33.62 2.74
CA PHE A 132 -16.63 34.53 1.68
C PHE A 132 -17.77 34.85 0.69
N ALA A 133 -18.52 33.83 0.25
CA ALA A 133 -19.68 34.03 -0.62
C ALA A 133 -20.78 34.88 0.06
N LYS A 134 -20.98 34.69 1.37
CA LYS A 134 -21.89 35.50 2.18
C LYS A 134 -21.47 36.97 2.23
N LYS A 135 -20.19 37.27 2.44
CA LYS A 135 -19.65 38.64 2.44
C LYS A 135 -19.86 39.37 1.11
N LEU A 136 -19.91 38.62 0.00
CA LEU A 136 -20.21 39.15 -1.33
C LEU A 136 -21.72 39.35 -1.60
N GLY A 137 -22.59 39.01 -0.64
CA GLY A 137 -24.04 39.16 -0.77
C GLY A 137 -24.75 37.98 -1.43
N TYR A 138 -24.06 36.86 -1.69
CA TYR A 138 -24.63 35.69 -2.36
C TYR A 138 -25.29 34.67 -1.42
N SER A 139 -25.49 35.00 -0.13
CA SER A 139 -25.99 34.05 0.88
C SER A 139 -27.28 33.34 0.48
N SER A 140 -28.31 34.09 0.06
CA SER A 140 -29.61 33.54 -0.34
C SER A 140 -29.52 32.63 -1.58
N SER A 141 -28.73 33.04 -2.58
CA SER A 141 -28.53 32.27 -3.82
C SER A 141 -27.74 30.98 -3.56
N LEU A 142 -26.70 31.06 -2.73
CA LEU A 142 -25.89 29.91 -2.34
C LEU A 142 -26.73 28.88 -1.57
N ARG A 143 -27.55 29.33 -0.62
CA ARG A 143 -28.50 28.47 0.10
C ARG A 143 -29.44 27.72 -0.84
N ALA A 144 -30.07 28.41 -1.78
CA ALA A 144 -30.97 27.79 -2.76
C ALA A 144 -30.23 26.77 -3.64
N GLY A 145 -29.01 27.09 -4.07
CA GLY A 145 -28.15 26.19 -4.83
C GLY A 145 -27.78 24.92 -4.06
N LEU A 146 -27.37 25.05 -2.79
CA LEU A 146 -26.98 23.91 -1.95
C LEU A 146 -28.16 22.97 -1.68
N VAL A 147 -29.36 23.50 -1.42
CA VAL A 147 -30.58 22.69 -1.23
C VAL A 147 -30.89 21.92 -2.51
N LYS A 148 -30.89 22.59 -3.67
CA LYS A 148 -31.18 21.96 -4.96
C LYS A 148 -30.17 20.86 -5.31
N LEU A 149 -28.88 21.11 -5.11
CA LEU A 149 -27.83 20.10 -5.34
C LEU A 149 -27.98 18.89 -4.41
N GLN A 150 -28.41 19.11 -3.16
CA GLN A 150 -28.63 18.01 -2.22
C GLN A 150 -29.83 17.15 -2.64
N GLU A 151 -30.93 17.79 -3.07
CA GLU A 151 -32.13 17.10 -3.58
C GLU A 151 -31.82 16.26 -4.82
N GLU A 152 -31.07 16.81 -5.77
CA GLU A 152 -30.67 16.11 -7.00
C GLU A 152 -29.75 14.91 -6.72
N ASN A 153 -28.87 15.01 -5.72
CA ASN A 153 -27.93 13.95 -5.37
C ASN A 153 -28.50 12.90 -4.40
N LEU A 154 -29.72 13.09 -3.88
CA LEU A 154 -30.36 12.21 -2.88
C LEU A 154 -29.46 11.95 -1.65
N SER A 155 -28.64 12.94 -1.30
CA SER A 155 -27.64 12.83 -0.24
C SER A 155 -28.30 12.92 1.15
N ALA A 156 -27.74 12.21 2.13
CA ALA A 156 -28.26 12.19 3.49
C ALA A 156 -28.34 13.60 4.09
N MET A 157 -29.55 14.03 4.48
CA MET A 157 -29.79 15.41 4.95
C MET A 157 -29.38 15.63 6.40
N ASN A 158 -29.61 14.64 7.26
CA ASN A 158 -29.28 14.71 8.68
C ASN A 158 -28.42 13.49 9.02
N THR A 159 -27.12 13.72 9.13
CA THR A 159 -26.15 12.68 9.49
C THR A 159 -25.64 12.95 10.89
N ASP A 160 -25.34 11.87 11.61
CA ASP A 160 -24.80 11.97 12.96
C ASP A 160 -23.52 12.83 12.96
N PRO A 161 -23.35 13.77 13.91
CA PRO A 161 -22.21 14.67 13.94
C PRO A 161 -20.84 13.97 14.00
N TRP A 162 -20.74 12.83 14.70
CA TRP A 162 -19.50 12.07 14.79
C TRP A 162 -19.22 11.31 13.50
N TYR A 163 -20.26 10.72 12.92
CA TYR A 163 -20.15 10.06 11.62
C TYR A 163 -19.71 11.04 10.53
N SER A 164 -20.34 12.22 10.45
CA SER A 164 -20.01 13.23 9.45
C SER A 164 -18.60 13.79 9.66
N ALA A 165 -18.18 14.00 10.92
CA ALA A 165 -16.83 14.49 11.24
C ALA A 165 -15.77 13.49 10.78
N TYR A 166 -16.05 12.20 10.91
CA TYR A 166 -15.11 11.16 10.53
C TYR A 166 -15.05 10.91 9.02
N HIS A 167 -16.21 10.82 8.36
CA HIS A 167 -16.28 10.32 7.00
C HIS A 167 -16.38 11.39 5.90
N TYR A 168 -16.82 12.61 6.22
CA TYR A 168 -17.12 13.61 5.19
C TYR A 168 -16.08 14.73 5.17
N SER A 169 -15.50 14.97 3.99
CA SER A 169 -14.64 16.12 3.71
C SER A 169 -15.43 17.44 3.60
N HIS A 170 -16.73 17.36 3.33
CA HIS A 170 -17.66 18.49 3.29
C HIS A 170 -18.64 18.42 4.46
N PRO A 171 -18.93 19.54 5.15
CA PRO A 171 -19.94 19.56 6.19
C PRO A 171 -21.33 19.23 5.61
N PRO A 172 -22.20 18.51 6.35
CA PRO A 172 -23.59 18.28 5.95
C PRO A 172 -24.33 19.57 5.63
N LEU A 173 -25.33 19.49 4.74
CA LEU A 173 -26.12 20.64 4.30
C LEU A 173 -26.64 21.48 5.47
N VAL A 174 -27.21 20.82 6.49
CA VAL A 174 -27.80 21.50 7.66
C VAL A 174 -26.78 22.38 8.40
N GLU A 175 -25.53 21.91 8.54
CA GLU A 175 -24.47 22.70 9.20
C GLU A 175 -24.08 23.93 8.36
N ARG A 176 -23.98 23.77 7.04
CA ARG A 176 -23.64 24.87 6.13
C ARG A 176 -24.74 25.93 6.08
N LEU A 177 -26.00 25.51 5.99
CA LEU A 177 -27.14 26.42 6.02
C LEU A 177 -27.23 27.18 7.34
N ALA A 178 -26.99 26.51 8.47
CA ALA A 178 -26.95 27.16 9.78
C ALA A 178 -25.84 28.22 9.86
N ALA A 179 -24.66 27.96 9.29
CA ALA A 179 -23.55 28.92 9.26
C ALA A 179 -23.86 30.16 8.41
N LEU A 180 -24.60 29.99 7.30
CA LEU A 180 -25.02 31.10 6.42
C LEU A 180 -26.08 32.01 7.06
N ASP A 181 -26.91 31.46 7.96
CA ASP A 181 -28.00 32.18 8.64
C ASP A 181 -27.55 33.03 9.83
N ILE A 182 -26.34 32.81 10.36
CA ILE A 182 -25.80 33.60 11.48
C ILE A 182 -25.56 35.04 10.98
N PRO A 183 -26.12 36.09 11.58
CA PRO A 183 -25.81 37.47 11.17
C PRO A 183 -24.32 37.77 11.39
N ASP A 184 -23.70 38.51 10.46
CA ASP A 184 -22.31 38.95 10.67
C ASP A 184 -22.24 39.79 11.94
N LYS A 185 -21.24 39.53 12.79
CA LYS A 185 -20.92 40.46 13.88
C LYS A 185 -20.55 41.78 13.23
N SER A 186 -21.26 42.85 13.61
CA SER A 186 -20.85 44.21 13.28
C SER A 186 -19.48 44.46 13.89
N ASP A 187 -18.45 44.56 13.05
CA ASP A 187 -17.12 45.06 13.41
C ASP A 187 -17.17 46.55 13.79
#